data_AF-A0A327QPA9-F1
#
_entry.id   AF-A0A327QPA9-F1
#
_cell.length_a   1.000
_cell.length_b   1.000
_cell.length_c   1.000
_cell.angle_alpha   90.00
_cell.angle_beta   90.00
_cell.angle_gamma   90.00
#
_symmetry.space_group_name_H-M   'P 1'
#
loop_
_entity.id
_entity.type
_entity.pdbx_description
1 polymer ?
#
loop_
_entity_poly.entity_id
_entity_poly.type
_entity_poly.pdbx_seq_one_letter_code
_entity_poly.pdbx_strand_id
1 'polypeptide(L)'
;MKTVLNTTRKAFCMLLLCCLGSTTLSHAADHEIGGYVDRAEDRFVRNVWNFIKNFDGWKTIGGNRYRYVQYYYAQPFMFTSSNNYYADRMDLSFVSAHGNYYLFETNQSTGTIVDLTTCPGYGDQANGGDMEFLIIESCSTVASAPERSDWWTPYMSIFKGLHQLVGFRTLSYSDNGIPNNFANKLKGNGGIWQSWFNAVNDERSWWRGSSYPGYASAIVYTTTENDRLSTNTADPYGANNMKTWWQH
;
A
#
# COMPACT_ATOMS: atom_id res chain seq x y z
N MET A 1 36.19 49.29 35.67
CA MET A 1 34.96 48.44 35.65
C MET A 1 33.99 48.80 34.51
N LYS A 2 34.46 49.25 33.33
CA LYS A 2 33.60 49.64 32.18
C LYS A 2 33.83 48.81 30.90
N THR A 3 34.82 47.92 30.90
CA THR A 3 35.31 47.24 29.68
C THR A 3 34.66 45.87 29.44
N VAL A 4 33.96 45.29 30.43
CA VAL A 4 33.41 43.93 30.38
C VAL A 4 32.01 43.87 29.73
N LEU A 5 31.28 44.99 29.65
CA LEU A 5 29.91 45.01 29.11
C LEU A 5 29.82 44.99 27.57
N ASN A 6 30.89 45.33 26.84
CA ASN A 6 30.84 45.42 25.37
C ASN A 6 31.10 44.08 24.65
N THR A 7 31.72 43.12 25.33
CA THR A 7 32.07 41.81 24.73
C THR A 7 30.88 40.83 24.78
N THR A 8 30.02 40.94 25.80
CA THR A 8 28.84 40.08 25.97
C THR A 8 27.70 40.40 25.00
N ARG A 9 27.56 41.65 24.54
CA ARG A 9 26.54 42.02 23.54
C ARG A 9 26.83 41.49 22.12
N LYS A 10 28.10 41.37 21.74
CA LYS A 10 28.47 40.83 20.42
C LYS A 10 28.31 39.31 20.34
N ALA A 11 28.57 38.59 21.43
CA ALA A 11 28.37 37.14 21.50
C ALA A 11 26.87 36.75 21.43
N PHE A 12 25.99 37.56 22.03
CA PHE A 12 24.54 37.28 22.01
C PHE A 12 23.90 37.48 20.64
N CYS A 13 24.34 38.48 19.86
CA CYS A 13 23.86 38.66 18.48
C CYS A 13 24.36 37.57 17.52
N MET A 14 25.53 36.96 17.77
CA MET A 14 26.05 35.88 16.94
C MET A 14 25.36 34.53 17.22
N LEU A 15 24.93 34.28 18.47
CA LEU A 15 24.16 33.08 18.82
C LEU A 15 22.74 33.11 18.24
N LEU A 16 22.10 34.29 18.19
CA LEU A 16 20.78 34.46 17.57
C LEU A 16 20.81 34.36 16.03
N LEU A 17 21.93 34.74 15.39
CA LEU A 17 22.08 34.57 13.94
C LEU A 17 22.37 33.13 13.52
N CYS A 18 23.02 32.31 14.37
CA CYS A 18 23.24 30.89 14.09
C CYS A 18 21.98 30.02 14.29
N CYS A 19 21.00 30.45 15.10
CA CYS A 19 19.73 29.73 15.27
C CYS A 19 18.67 30.08 14.20
N LEU A 20 18.94 31.06 13.33
CA LEU A 20 18.15 31.35 12.12
C LEU A 20 18.66 30.56 10.90
N GLY A 21 19.67 29.72 11.09
CA GLY A 21 20.19 28.80 10.08
C GLY A 21 19.17 27.70 9.78
N SER A 22 18.42 27.91 8.72
CA SER A 22 17.91 26.83 7.87
C SER A 22 17.02 25.81 8.56
N THR A 23 15.85 26.23 9.06
CA THR A 23 14.70 25.32 8.97
C THR A 23 14.37 25.17 7.49
N THR A 24 15.09 24.30 6.78
CA THR A 24 14.56 23.75 5.53
C THR A 24 13.23 23.15 5.92
N LEU A 25 12.14 23.81 5.52
CA LEU A 25 10.82 23.23 5.59
C LEU A 25 10.94 21.91 4.83
N SER A 26 11.00 20.80 5.57
CA SER A 26 10.90 19.47 5.01
C SER A 26 9.54 19.43 4.35
N HIS A 27 9.49 19.67 3.04
CA HIS A 27 8.27 19.51 2.29
C HIS A 27 7.94 18.03 2.34
N ALA A 28 6.70 17.74 2.72
CA ALA A 28 6.25 16.38 2.71
C ALA A 28 6.32 15.82 1.28
N ALA A 29 6.92 14.65 1.12
CA ALA A 29 7.00 13.99 -0.19
C ALA A 29 5.57 13.68 -0.68
N ASP A 30 5.34 13.88 -1.97
CA ASP A 30 4.04 13.65 -2.59
C ASP A 30 4.02 12.23 -3.15
N HIS A 31 2.97 11.49 -2.80
CA HIS A 31 2.77 10.09 -3.14
C HIS A 31 1.38 9.84 -3.73
N GLU A 32 1.30 8.83 -4.56
CA GLU A 32 0.22 8.63 -5.51
C GLU A 32 -0.50 7.31 -5.27
N ILE A 33 -1.84 7.37 -5.33
CA ILE A 33 -2.71 6.21 -5.13
C ILE A 33 -3.47 5.90 -6.42
N GLY A 34 -3.46 4.62 -6.80
CA GLY A 34 -4.27 4.07 -7.89
C GLY A 34 -5.40 3.18 -7.37
N GLY A 35 -6.59 3.33 -7.96
CA GLY A 35 -7.73 2.43 -7.76
C GLY A 35 -8.07 1.66 -9.03
N TYR A 36 -8.15 0.33 -8.95
CA TYR A 36 -8.37 -0.55 -10.10
C TYR A 36 -9.52 -1.51 -9.83
N VAL A 37 -10.51 -1.48 -10.71
CA VAL A 37 -11.80 -2.15 -10.49
C VAL A 37 -12.01 -3.25 -11.51
N ASP A 38 -12.34 -4.46 -11.07
CA ASP A 38 -12.97 -5.41 -11.99
C ASP A 38 -14.39 -4.95 -12.34
N ARG A 39 -14.69 -4.89 -13.63
CA ARG A 39 -15.98 -4.42 -14.14
C ARG A 39 -17.12 -5.42 -13.95
N ALA A 40 -16.86 -6.62 -13.42
CA ALA A 40 -17.85 -7.68 -13.26
C ALA A 40 -19.06 -7.27 -12.39
N GLU A 41 -18.85 -6.56 -11.28
CA GLU A 41 -19.91 -6.27 -10.31
C GLU A 41 -19.77 -4.88 -9.66
N ASP A 42 -20.91 -4.23 -9.37
CA ASP A 42 -20.92 -2.89 -8.76
C ASP A 42 -20.26 -2.84 -7.37
N ARG A 43 -20.18 -3.98 -6.67
CA ARG A 43 -19.52 -4.04 -5.37
C ARG A 43 -18.02 -3.74 -5.45
N PHE A 44 -17.37 -4.10 -6.55
CA PHE A 44 -15.94 -3.79 -6.75
C PHE A 44 -15.74 -2.29 -6.95
N VAL A 45 -16.64 -1.65 -7.71
CA VAL A 45 -16.67 -0.18 -7.86
C VAL A 45 -16.79 0.48 -6.50
N ARG A 46 -17.76 0.04 -5.68
CA ARG A 46 -17.99 0.57 -4.33
C ARG A 46 -16.79 0.35 -3.41
N ASN A 47 -16.17 -0.83 -3.43
CA ASN A 47 -15.00 -1.15 -2.60
C ASN A 47 -13.83 -0.22 -2.91
N VAL A 48 -13.41 -0.14 -4.18
CA VAL A 48 -12.31 0.72 -4.59
C VAL A 48 -12.64 2.18 -4.29
N TRP A 49 -13.85 2.63 -4.60
CA TRP A 49 -14.29 3.99 -4.29
C TRP A 49 -14.26 4.29 -2.79
N ASN A 50 -14.72 3.35 -1.96
CA ASN A 50 -14.71 3.48 -0.49
C ASN A 50 -13.29 3.57 0.08
N PHE A 51 -12.28 3.03 -0.60
CA PHE A 51 -10.89 3.27 -0.28
C PHE A 51 -10.41 4.63 -0.80
N ILE A 52 -10.35 4.83 -2.13
CA ILE A 52 -9.64 5.96 -2.74
C ILE A 52 -10.24 7.33 -2.40
N LYS A 53 -11.56 7.43 -2.17
CA LYS A 53 -12.21 8.70 -1.81
C LYS A 53 -11.66 9.30 -0.51
N ASN A 54 -11.06 8.49 0.36
CA ASN A 54 -10.41 8.96 1.57
C ASN A 54 -9.14 9.79 1.30
N PHE A 55 -8.61 9.69 0.08
CA PHE A 55 -7.46 10.41 -0.44
C PHE A 55 -7.86 11.38 -1.57
N ASP A 56 -9.11 11.85 -1.56
CA ASP A 56 -9.56 12.92 -2.46
C ASP A 56 -8.92 14.26 -2.07
N GLY A 57 -8.05 14.76 -2.94
CA GLY A 57 -7.08 15.81 -2.62
C GLY A 57 -5.94 15.34 -1.72
N TRP A 58 -4.91 16.15 -1.59
CA TRP A 58 -3.72 15.83 -0.79
C TRP A 58 -4.05 15.65 0.70
N LYS A 59 -3.65 14.51 1.27
CA LYS A 59 -3.77 14.19 2.69
C LYS A 59 -2.38 14.06 3.31
N THR A 60 -2.04 14.93 4.25
CA THR A 60 -0.79 14.84 5.00
C THR A 60 -0.88 13.73 6.04
N ILE A 61 0.07 12.80 6.00
CA ILE A 61 0.20 11.68 6.93
C ILE A 61 1.67 11.67 7.39
N GLY A 62 1.92 12.18 8.60
CA GLY A 62 3.27 12.39 9.10
C GLY A 62 4.13 13.24 8.15
N GLY A 63 5.25 12.68 7.68
CA GLY A 63 6.20 13.36 6.80
C GLY A 63 5.82 13.37 5.31
N ASN A 64 4.71 12.74 4.93
CA ASN A 64 4.34 12.49 3.53
C ASN A 64 2.93 13.05 3.23
N ARG A 65 2.58 13.20 1.94
CA ARG A 65 1.22 13.50 1.48
C ARG A 65 0.80 12.50 0.42
N TYR A 66 -0.45 12.04 0.50
CA TYR A 66 -1.02 11.09 -0.45
C TYR A 66 -2.26 11.67 -1.13
N ARG A 67 -2.44 11.34 -2.40
CA ARG A 67 -3.66 11.63 -3.16
C ARG A 67 -3.92 10.50 -4.16
N TYR A 68 -5.18 10.14 -4.37
CA TYR A 68 -5.50 9.28 -5.51
C TYR A 68 -5.44 10.06 -6.83
N VAL A 69 -4.76 9.49 -7.82
CA VAL A 69 -4.55 10.12 -9.15
C VAL A 69 -5.02 9.22 -10.29
N GLN A 70 -5.28 7.94 -10.01
CA GLN A 70 -5.81 7.00 -10.99
C GLN A 70 -7.05 6.28 -10.43
N TYR A 71 -8.07 6.14 -11.27
CA TYR A 71 -9.24 5.31 -10.98
C TYR A 71 -9.78 4.72 -12.28
N TYR A 72 -9.55 3.42 -12.48
CA TYR A 72 -9.85 2.75 -13.75
C TYR A 72 -10.61 1.45 -13.52
N TYR A 73 -11.42 1.08 -14.52
CA TYR A 73 -11.70 -0.33 -14.73
C TYR A 73 -10.41 -1.02 -15.16
N ALA A 74 -9.96 -1.96 -14.33
CA ALA A 74 -8.71 -2.67 -14.47
C ALA A 74 -8.65 -3.38 -15.83
N GLN A 75 -7.46 -3.43 -16.42
CA GLN A 75 -7.13 -4.22 -17.60
C GLN A 75 -5.78 -4.92 -17.35
N PRO A 76 -5.49 -6.09 -17.94
CA PRO A 76 -4.26 -6.81 -17.64
C PRO A 76 -3.00 -6.01 -17.96
N PHE A 77 -3.01 -5.20 -19.03
CA PHE A 77 -1.85 -4.38 -19.42
C PHE A 77 -1.46 -3.34 -18.37
N MET A 78 -2.39 -2.91 -17.50
CA MET A 78 -2.11 -1.96 -16.41
C MET A 78 -1.25 -2.55 -15.30
N PHE A 79 -1.14 -3.88 -15.25
CA PHE A 79 -0.33 -4.65 -14.30
C PHE A 79 0.82 -5.39 -14.99
N THR A 80 0.78 -5.51 -16.32
CA THR A 80 1.79 -6.24 -17.10
C THR A 80 2.56 -5.28 -17.99
N SER A 81 2.23 -5.20 -19.29
CA SER A 81 3.04 -4.53 -20.30
C SER A 81 3.16 -3.01 -20.17
N SER A 82 2.32 -2.37 -19.36
CA SER A 82 2.34 -0.92 -19.14
C SER A 82 2.23 -0.57 -17.65
N ASN A 83 2.65 -1.49 -16.76
CA ASN A 83 2.55 -1.33 -15.32
C ASN A 83 3.15 0.01 -14.84
N ASN A 84 4.29 0.43 -15.38
CA ASN A 84 5.02 1.68 -15.09
C ASN A 84 4.33 2.97 -15.55
N TYR A 85 3.18 2.88 -16.23
CA TYR A 85 2.29 4.02 -16.47
C TYR A 85 1.03 3.98 -15.60
N TYR A 86 0.73 2.83 -15.02
CA TYR A 86 -0.51 2.55 -14.28
C TYR A 86 -0.20 2.05 -12.88
N ALA A 87 -0.43 0.77 -12.58
CA ALA A 87 -0.37 0.25 -11.22
C ALA A 87 1.00 0.48 -10.59
N ASP A 88 2.07 0.09 -11.28
CA ASP A 88 3.43 0.17 -10.77
C ASP A 88 3.97 1.59 -10.68
N ARG A 89 3.32 2.57 -11.32
CA ARG A 89 3.69 3.98 -11.17
C ARG A 89 3.22 4.58 -9.83
N MET A 90 2.24 3.97 -9.18
CA MET A 90 1.65 4.49 -7.95
C MET A 90 2.38 3.92 -6.74
N ASP A 91 2.67 4.73 -5.72
CA ASP A 91 3.19 4.24 -4.44
C ASP A 91 2.25 3.21 -3.78
N LEU A 92 0.94 3.37 -3.98
CA LEU A 92 -0.05 2.41 -3.50
C LEU A 92 -1.12 2.14 -4.55
N SER A 93 -1.31 0.87 -4.88
CA SER A 93 -2.38 0.40 -5.74
C SER A 93 -3.41 -0.43 -4.98
N PHE A 94 -4.68 -0.05 -5.08
CA PHE A 94 -5.80 -0.78 -4.48
C PHE A 94 -6.67 -1.41 -5.57
N VAL A 95 -6.85 -2.73 -5.50
CA VAL A 95 -7.60 -3.53 -6.46
C VAL A 95 -8.79 -4.17 -5.75
N SER A 96 -9.97 -4.18 -6.40
CA SER A 96 -11.08 -5.04 -5.98
C SER A 96 -11.61 -5.82 -7.18
N ALA A 97 -11.65 -7.15 -7.04
CA ALA A 97 -11.95 -8.07 -8.13
C ALA A 97 -12.36 -9.45 -7.63
N HIS A 98 -12.86 -10.30 -8.53
CA HIS A 98 -12.78 -11.73 -8.34
C HIS A 98 -11.33 -12.21 -8.42
N GLY A 99 -11.07 -13.40 -7.89
CA GLY A 99 -9.77 -14.02 -8.06
C GLY A 99 -9.67 -15.43 -7.53
N ASN A 100 -8.46 -15.92 -7.63
CA ASN A 100 -8.02 -17.25 -7.23
C ASN A 100 -6.53 -17.15 -6.85
N TYR A 101 -5.91 -18.24 -6.41
CA TYR A 101 -4.49 -18.22 -6.03
C TYR A 101 -3.60 -17.55 -7.07
N TYR A 102 -2.98 -16.43 -6.68
CA TYR A 102 -2.10 -15.59 -7.51
C TYR A 102 -2.77 -14.88 -8.69
N LEU A 103 -4.09 -14.99 -8.83
CA LEU A 103 -4.85 -14.45 -9.93
C LEU A 103 -5.89 -13.45 -9.43
N PHE A 104 -6.15 -12.42 -10.23
CA PHE A 104 -7.38 -11.63 -10.10
C PHE A 104 -7.93 -11.30 -11.49
N GLU A 105 -9.25 -11.19 -11.57
CA GLU A 105 -9.96 -10.85 -12.80
C GLU A 105 -9.94 -9.34 -13.06
N THR A 106 -10.06 -8.96 -14.32
CA THR A 106 -10.14 -7.57 -14.76
C THR A 106 -11.17 -7.47 -15.89
N ASN A 107 -11.77 -6.29 -16.04
CA ASN A 107 -12.69 -5.95 -17.12
C ASN A 107 -13.69 -7.07 -17.53
N GLN A 108 -14.54 -7.49 -16.60
CA GLN A 108 -15.84 -8.09 -16.94
C GLN A 108 -15.81 -9.48 -17.59
N SER A 109 -14.83 -10.36 -17.29
CA SER A 109 -14.95 -11.77 -17.70
C SER A 109 -13.98 -12.72 -17.00
N THR A 110 -14.49 -13.93 -16.76
CA THR A 110 -13.70 -15.16 -16.68
C THR A 110 -12.79 -15.25 -17.91
N GLY A 111 -11.50 -14.94 -17.74
CA GLY A 111 -10.48 -15.07 -18.80
C GLY A 111 -9.63 -13.82 -19.04
N THR A 112 -10.07 -12.64 -18.61
CA THR A 112 -9.23 -11.43 -18.65
C THR A 112 -8.57 -11.25 -17.28
N ILE A 113 -7.50 -11.99 -17.05
CA ILE A 113 -6.86 -12.13 -15.74
C ILE A 113 -5.52 -11.40 -15.67
N VAL A 114 -5.16 -10.99 -14.46
CA VAL A 114 -3.78 -10.74 -14.09
C VAL A 114 -3.28 -11.96 -13.33
N ASP A 115 -2.18 -12.54 -13.84
CA ASP A 115 -1.48 -13.63 -13.19
C ASP A 115 -0.19 -13.11 -12.58
N LEU A 116 -0.16 -13.00 -11.25
CA LEU A 116 0.99 -12.50 -10.50
C LEU A 116 2.24 -13.37 -10.69
N THR A 117 2.09 -14.65 -11.05
CA THR A 117 3.24 -15.54 -11.31
C THR A 117 4.01 -15.13 -12.57
N THR A 118 3.39 -14.39 -13.48
CA THR A 118 3.97 -13.97 -14.77
C THR A 118 4.08 -12.45 -14.91
N CYS A 119 3.61 -11.69 -13.92
CA CYS A 119 3.73 -10.24 -13.91
C CYS A 119 5.21 -9.81 -13.86
N PRO A 120 5.53 -8.64 -14.43
CA PRO A 120 6.83 -8.01 -14.25
C PRO A 120 7.06 -7.65 -12.77
N GLY A 121 8.28 -7.21 -12.48
CA GLY A 121 8.61 -6.60 -11.19
C GLY A 121 7.76 -5.37 -10.91
N TYR A 122 7.37 -5.21 -9.64
CA TYR A 122 6.78 -3.99 -9.09
C TYR A 122 7.74 -3.32 -8.10
N GLY A 123 7.65 -2.00 -8.02
CA GLY A 123 8.58 -1.11 -7.32
C GLY A 123 9.93 -1.00 -8.03
N ASP A 124 10.04 -1.44 -9.28
CA ASP A 124 11.31 -1.43 -10.00
C ASP A 124 11.64 -0.04 -10.54
N GLN A 125 12.24 0.81 -9.70
CA GLN A 125 12.64 2.17 -10.04
C GLN A 125 13.55 2.24 -11.27
N ALA A 126 14.37 1.21 -11.54
CA ALA A 126 15.22 1.18 -12.72
C ALA A 126 14.42 1.08 -14.03
N ASN A 127 13.18 0.58 -13.96
CA ASN A 127 12.26 0.42 -15.08
C ASN A 127 11.05 1.38 -15.01
N GLY A 128 11.11 2.37 -14.12
CA GLY A 128 10.08 3.41 -13.96
C GLY A 128 8.87 2.99 -13.13
N GLY A 129 8.98 1.90 -12.37
CA GLY A 129 8.05 1.54 -11.30
C GLY A 129 8.42 2.23 -9.98
N ASP A 130 7.46 2.39 -9.10
CA ASP A 130 7.60 3.03 -7.78
C ASP A 130 6.55 2.48 -6.79
N MET A 131 5.92 1.34 -7.08
CA MET A 131 4.91 0.76 -6.20
C MET A 131 5.51 0.13 -4.96
N GLU A 132 5.15 0.69 -3.82
CA GLU A 132 5.51 0.20 -2.49
C GLU A 132 4.45 -0.78 -1.97
N PHE A 133 3.17 -0.50 -2.24
CA PHE A 133 2.07 -1.23 -1.62
C PHE A 133 1.03 -1.68 -2.65
N LEU A 134 0.82 -2.99 -2.74
CA LEU A 134 -0.23 -3.60 -3.54
C LEU A 134 -1.30 -4.19 -2.62
N ILE A 135 -2.52 -3.69 -2.71
CA ILE A 135 -3.66 -4.17 -1.94
C ILE A 135 -4.62 -4.83 -2.94
N ILE A 136 -4.91 -6.12 -2.76
CA ILE A 136 -5.85 -6.86 -3.61
C ILE A 136 -6.98 -7.42 -2.74
N GLU A 137 -8.12 -6.74 -2.76
CA GLU A 137 -9.36 -7.24 -2.20
C GLU A 137 -10.02 -8.21 -3.18
N SER A 138 -9.60 -9.47 -3.12
CA SER A 138 -10.04 -10.55 -4.00
C SER A 138 -9.93 -11.90 -3.30
N CYS A 139 -10.77 -12.85 -3.71
CA CYS A 139 -10.80 -14.21 -3.17
C CYS A 139 -9.47 -14.95 -3.39
N SER A 140 -8.85 -15.40 -2.30
CA SER A 140 -7.69 -16.31 -2.29
C SER A 140 -6.46 -15.83 -3.08
N THR A 141 -6.43 -14.58 -3.56
CA THR A 141 -5.35 -14.10 -4.43
C THR A 141 -4.00 -14.07 -3.72
N VAL A 142 -3.99 -13.66 -2.45
CA VAL A 142 -2.78 -13.56 -1.65
C VAL A 142 -2.61 -14.86 -0.84
N ALA A 143 -2.25 -15.95 -1.52
CA ALA A 143 -1.97 -17.24 -0.89
C ALA A 143 -0.84 -17.11 0.14
N SER A 144 -1.01 -17.76 1.31
CA SER A 144 -0.03 -17.75 2.41
C SER A 144 0.44 -19.17 2.74
N ALA A 145 1.34 -19.29 3.71
CA ALA A 145 2.00 -20.56 4.04
C ALA A 145 1.07 -21.77 4.26
N PRO A 146 -0.11 -21.63 4.90
CA PRO A 146 -0.98 -22.79 5.10
C PRO A 146 -1.79 -23.20 3.86
N GLU A 147 -2.00 -22.31 2.87
CA GLU A 147 -2.61 -22.69 1.59
C GLU A 147 -1.61 -23.41 0.68
N ARG A 148 -0.35 -22.97 0.71
CA ARG A 148 0.67 -23.33 -0.28
C ARG A 148 2.04 -23.44 0.39
N SER A 149 2.66 -24.62 0.35
CA SER A 149 4.00 -24.83 0.90
C SER A 149 5.08 -24.04 0.17
N ASP A 150 4.81 -23.63 -1.08
CA ASP A 150 5.66 -22.85 -1.97
C ASP A 150 5.18 -21.39 -2.13
N TRP A 151 4.41 -20.88 -1.15
CA TRP A 151 3.68 -19.61 -1.23
C TRP A 151 4.51 -18.43 -1.76
N TRP A 152 5.81 -18.39 -1.50
CA TRP A 152 6.70 -17.28 -1.88
C TRP A 152 7.07 -17.28 -3.36
N THR A 153 7.13 -18.46 -4.00
CA THR A 153 7.72 -18.62 -5.35
C THR A 153 7.02 -17.72 -6.38
N PRO A 154 5.68 -17.65 -6.41
CA PRO A 154 4.95 -16.74 -7.30
C PRO A 154 5.24 -15.25 -7.08
N TYR A 155 5.56 -14.85 -5.85
CA TYR A 155 5.76 -13.43 -5.53
C TYR A 155 7.19 -12.97 -5.80
N MET A 156 8.14 -13.89 -5.99
CA MET A 156 9.54 -13.51 -6.23
C MET A 156 9.76 -12.72 -7.52
N SER A 157 8.89 -12.90 -8.51
CA SER A 157 8.92 -12.15 -9.77
C SER A 157 8.50 -10.69 -9.55
N ILE A 158 7.46 -10.45 -8.76
CA ILE A 158 6.85 -9.13 -8.59
C ILE A 158 7.52 -8.27 -7.50
N PHE A 159 8.22 -8.86 -6.52
CA PHE A 159 8.95 -8.08 -5.51
C PHE A 159 10.31 -7.59 -6.05
N LYS A 160 10.31 -6.45 -6.75
CA LYS A 160 11.52 -5.76 -7.28
C LYS A 160 11.75 -4.36 -6.69
N GLY A 161 11.06 -4.10 -5.58
CA GLY A 161 10.97 -2.82 -4.89
C GLY A 161 9.64 -2.75 -4.14
N LEU A 162 8.66 -3.59 -4.50
CA LEU A 162 7.43 -3.76 -3.71
C LEU A 162 7.73 -4.10 -2.24
N HIS A 163 7.13 -3.35 -1.33
CA HIS A 163 7.27 -3.56 0.11
C HIS A 163 6.30 -4.60 0.61
N GLN A 164 5.02 -4.44 0.29
CA GLN A 164 3.95 -5.27 0.83
C GLN A 164 2.86 -5.55 -0.21
N LEU A 165 2.49 -6.82 -0.33
CA LEU A 165 1.29 -7.30 -0.99
C LEU A 165 0.30 -7.77 0.08
N VAL A 166 -0.89 -7.18 0.15
CA VAL A 166 -1.91 -7.53 1.15
C VAL A 166 -3.23 -7.88 0.48
N GLY A 167 -3.98 -8.82 1.07
CA GLY A 167 -5.26 -9.26 0.51
C GLY A 167 -5.91 -10.36 1.35
N PHE A 168 -6.68 -11.23 0.69
CA PHE A 168 -7.28 -12.40 1.34
C PHE A 168 -6.59 -13.69 0.90
N ARG A 169 -6.41 -14.61 1.85
CA ARG A 169 -5.99 -16.00 1.62
C ARG A 169 -7.16 -16.96 1.44
N THR A 170 -8.37 -16.52 1.79
CA THR A 170 -9.62 -17.27 1.58
C THR A 170 -10.61 -16.43 0.78
N LEU A 171 -11.88 -16.85 0.73
CA LEU A 171 -12.95 -16.07 0.10
C LEU A 171 -13.00 -14.65 0.67
N SER A 172 -13.06 -13.66 -0.22
CA SER A 172 -13.30 -12.26 0.12
C SER A 172 -14.78 -11.96 -0.11
N TYR A 173 -15.53 -11.76 0.96
CA TYR A 173 -16.91 -11.28 0.88
C TYR A 173 -16.90 -9.76 0.83
N SER A 174 -16.91 -9.21 -0.39
CA SER A 174 -16.91 -7.78 -0.70
C SER A 174 -18.23 -7.06 -0.38
N ASP A 175 -18.29 -5.74 -0.65
CA ASP A 175 -19.40 -4.84 -0.30
C ASP A 175 -19.56 -4.57 1.20
N ASN A 176 -18.45 -4.26 1.85
CA ASN A 176 -18.34 -4.19 3.30
C ASN A 176 -17.61 -2.92 3.77
N GLY A 177 -17.40 -2.77 5.08
CA GLY A 177 -16.74 -1.60 5.67
C GLY A 177 -15.20 -1.59 5.56
N ILE A 178 -14.57 -2.68 5.11
CA ILE A 178 -13.12 -2.89 5.14
C ILE A 178 -12.37 -1.79 4.38
N PRO A 179 -12.70 -1.44 3.12
CA PRO A 179 -11.89 -0.48 2.36
C PRO A 179 -11.85 0.90 3.01
N ASN A 180 -13.00 1.36 3.51
CA ASN A 180 -13.09 2.65 4.20
C ASN A 180 -12.41 2.62 5.57
N ASN A 181 -12.56 1.54 6.34
CA ASN A 181 -11.91 1.39 7.64
C ASN A 181 -10.39 1.29 7.48
N PHE A 182 -9.91 0.52 6.51
CA PHE A 182 -8.51 0.40 6.17
C PHE A 182 -7.89 1.76 5.80
N ALA A 183 -8.51 2.51 4.88
CA ALA A 183 -8.03 3.84 4.52
C ALA A 183 -7.96 4.80 5.73
N ASN A 184 -8.93 4.74 6.64
CA ASN A 184 -8.92 5.56 7.86
C ASN A 184 -7.77 5.17 8.80
N LYS A 185 -7.46 3.88 8.94
CA LYS A 185 -6.32 3.43 9.74
C LYS A 185 -4.99 3.86 9.13
N LEU A 186 -4.85 3.80 7.80
CA LEU A 186 -3.67 4.32 7.10
C LEU A 186 -3.49 5.83 7.32
N LYS A 187 -4.56 6.62 7.23
CA LYS A 187 -4.53 8.06 7.56
C LYS A 187 -4.21 8.33 9.03
N GLY A 188 -4.63 7.44 9.93
CA GLY A 188 -4.23 7.41 11.34
C GLY A 188 -2.79 6.94 11.55
N ASN A 189 -2.00 6.83 10.47
CA ASN A 189 -0.64 6.37 10.44
C ASN A 189 -0.45 4.93 10.93
N GLY A 190 -1.42 4.04 10.72
CA GLY A 190 -1.28 2.61 10.98
C GLY A 190 -0.27 1.95 10.04
N GLY A 191 0.33 0.84 10.48
CA GLY A 191 1.16 0.00 9.60
C GLY A 191 0.34 -0.62 8.48
N ILE A 192 0.92 -0.85 7.30
CA ILE A 192 0.16 -1.23 6.10
C ILE A 192 -0.60 -2.56 6.29
N TRP A 193 0.10 -3.69 6.39
CA TRP A 193 -0.57 -4.99 6.58
C TRP A 193 -1.32 -5.09 7.91
N GLN A 194 -0.84 -4.44 8.97
CA GLN A 194 -1.50 -4.43 10.28
C GLN A 194 -2.86 -3.72 10.19
N SER A 195 -2.94 -2.62 9.45
CA SER A 195 -4.20 -1.88 9.23
C SER A 195 -5.18 -2.69 8.40
N TRP A 196 -4.70 -3.44 7.40
CA TRP A 196 -5.53 -4.36 6.62
C TRP A 196 -6.13 -5.45 7.51
N PHE A 197 -5.29 -6.13 8.30
CA PHE A 197 -5.72 -7.17 9.23
C PHE A 197 -6.71 -6.63 10.25
N ASN A 198 -6.45 -5.44 10.80
CA ASN A 198 -7.34 -4.80 11.76
C ASN A 198 -8.69 -4.45 11.13
N ALA A 199 -8.72 -3.92 9.91
CA ALA A 199 -9.97 -3.63 9.20
C ALA A 199 -10.79 -4.90 8.91
N VAL A 200 -10.14 -6.00 8.52
CA VAL A 200 -10.81 -7.30 8.30
C VAL A 200 -11.35 -7.87 9.61
N ASN A 201 -10.61 -7.77 10.71
CA ASN A 201 -11.07 -8.21 12.03
C ASN A 201 -12.24 -7.37 12.56
N ASP A 202 -12.18 -6.05 12.38
CA ASP A 202 -13.27 -5.15 12.75
C ASP A 202 -14.54 -5.55 11.99
N GLU A 203 -14.47 -5.76 10.68
CA GLU A 203 -15.59 -6.23 9.86
C GLU A 203 -16.12 -7.58 10.38
N ARG A 204 -15.26 -8.56 10.63
CA ARG A 204 -15.64 -9.88 11.19
C ARG A 204 -16.36 -9.76 12.53
N SER A 205 -16.00 -8.79 13.37
CA SER A 205 -16.59 -8.61 14.70
C SER A 205 -18.10 -8.30 14.66
N TRP A 206 -18.57 -7.58 13.63
CA TRP A 206 -19.99 -7.31 13.41
C TRP A 206 -20.80 -8.58 13.13
N TRP A 207 -20.14 -9.62 12.62
CA TRP A 207 -20.74 -10.89 12.22
C TRP A 207 -20.44 -12.03 13.20
N ARG A 208 -20.19 -11.68 14.47
CA ARG A 208 -20.07 -12.61 15.62
C ARG A 208 -19.05 -13.74 15.43
N GLY A 209 -17.91 -13.44 14.79
CA GLY A 209 -16.82 -14.40 14.64
C GLY A 209 -17.06 -15.49 13.60
N SER A 210 -17.94 -15.25 12.62
CA SER A 210 -18.08 -16.12 11.44
C SER A 210 -16.84 -16.06 10.54
N SER A 211 -16.79 -16.92 9.52
CA SER A 211 -15.76 -16.89 8.48
C SER A 211 -15.88 -15.69 7.52
N TYR A 212 -16.94 -14.88 7.65
CA TYR A 212 -17.08 -13.60 6.95
C TYR A 212 -16.16 -12.55 7.61
N PRO A 213 -15.51 -11.64 6.85
CA PRO A 213 -15.57 -11.49 5.39
C PRO A 213 -14.49 -12.31 4.66
N GLY A 214 -13.87 -13.27 5.33
CA GLY A 214 -12.68 -13.98 4.90
C GLY A 214 -11.53 -13.84 5.89
N TYR A 215 -10.39 -14.46 5.58
CA TYR A 215 -9.16 -14.34 6.35
C TYR A 215 -8.11 -13.58 5.54
N ALA A 216 -7.55 -12.55 6.17
CA ALA A 216 -6.52 -11.73 5.56
C ALA A 216 -5.17 -12.46 5.50
N SER A 217 -4.35 -12.04 4.55
CA SER A 217 -2.95 -12.42 4.42
C SER A 217 -2.13 -11.24 3.89
N ALA A 218 -0.83 -11.32 4.14
CA ALA A 218 0.14 -10.39 3.61
C ALA A 218 1.43 -11.13 3.25
N ILE A 219 2.06 -10.67 2.18
CA ILE A 219 3.42 -10.97 1.78
C ILE A 219 4.19 -9.68 1.94
N VAL A 220 5.26 -9.73 2.72
CA VAL A 220 6.00 -8.54 3.12
C VAL A 220 7.47 -8.81 2.92
N TYR A 221 8.19 -7.86 2.33
CA TYR A 221 9.64 -7.90 2.39
C TYR A 221 10.07 -7.62 3.83
N THR A 222 10.95 -8.44 4.41
CA THR A 222 11.18 -8.45 5.87
C THR A 222 11.61 -7.08 6.44
N THR A 223 12.37 -6.28 5.68
CA THR A 223 12.82 -4.95 6.12
C THR A 223 11.71 -3.91 6.15
N THR A 224 10.62 -4.12 5.41
CA THR A 224 9.51 -3.17 5.21
C THR A 224 8.30 -3.50 6.09
N GLU A 225 8.43 -4.49 7.00
CA GLU A 225 7.35 -5.05 7.83
C GLU A 225 6.56 -4.03 8.66
N ASN A 226 7.21 -2.93 9.04
CA ASN A 226 6.63 -1.90 9.89
C ASN A 226 6.33 -0.61 9.15
N ASP A 227 6.34 -0.65 7.82
CA ASP A 227 6.06 0.52 6.99
C ASP A 227 4.68 1.09 7.24
N ARG A 228 4.64 2.42 7.12
CA ARG A 228 3.46 3.26 7.27
C ARG A 228 3.49 4.29 6.15
N LEU A 229 2.34 4.88 5.84
CA LEU A 229 2.31 5.99 4.90
C LEU A 229 3.15 7.19 5.35
N SER A 230 3.36 7.41 6.66
CA SER A 230 4.23 8.51 7.10
C SER A 230 5.72 8.31 6.88
N THR A 231 6.13 7.03 6.81
CA THR A 231 7.52 6.58 6.91
C THR A 231 7.59 5.15 6.39
N ASN A 232 8.18 4.96 5.23
CA ASN A 232 8.57 3.68 4.65
C ASN A 232 10.09 3.53 4.69
N THR A 233 10.56 2.29 4.75
CA THR A 233 11.99 1.99 4.57
C THR A 233 12.39 2.19 3.11
N ALA A 234 13.70 2.18 2.81
CA ALA A 234 14.16 2.20 1.43
C ALA A 234 13.80 0.89 0.69
N ASP A 235 13.62 1.01 -0.62
CA ASP A 235 13.19 -0.07 -1.51
C ASP A 235 14.05 -1.32 -1.34
N PRO A 236 13.44 -2.49 -1.18
CA PRO A 236 14.13 -3.75 -1.05
C PRO A 236 14.78 -4.16 -2.37
N TYR A 237 16.03 -4.60 -2.27
CA TYR A 237 16.75 -5.17 -3.41
C TYR A 237 16.48 -6.68 -3.54
N GLY A 238 15.78 -7.07 -4.60
CA GLY A 238 15.51 -8.46 -4.93
C GLY A 238 14.38 -9.08 -4.12
N ALA A 239 14.25 -10.42 -4.17
CA ALA A 239 13.05 -11.12 -3.66
C ALA A 239 13.34 -12.25 -2.64
N ASN A 240 14.56 -12.32 -2.11
CA ASN A 240 15.00 -13.47 -1.31
C ASN A 240 14.69 -13.35 0.20
N ASN A 241 14.01 -12.29 0.63
CA ASN A 241 13.77 -12.00 2.04
C ASN A 241 12.29 -11.62 2.29
N MET A 242 11.38 -12.48 1.82
CA MET A 242 9.95 -12.29 2.02
C MET A 242 9.45 -13.09 3.23
N LYS A 243 8.45 -12.53 3.91
CA LYS A 243 7.71 -13.12 5.03
C LYS A 243 6.23 -13.11 4.69
N THR A 244 5.50 -14.12 5.17
CA THR A 244 4.04 -14.12 5.09
C THR A 244 3.41 -13.99 6.47
N TRP A 245 2.37 -13.18 6.55
CA TRP A 245 1.46 -13.04 7.69
C TRP A 245 0.07 -13.51 7.27
N TRP A 246 -0.68 -14.07 8.22
CA TRP A 246 -2.04 -14.51 7.95
C TRP A 246 -2.92 -14.52 9.19
N GLN A 247 -4.22 -14.39 8.97
CA GLN A 247 -5.24 -14.57 10.01
C GLN A 247 -5.70 -16.02 10.08
N HIS A 248 -6.16 -16.41 11.28
CA HIS A 248 -6.78 -17.71 11.60
C HIS A 248 -8.26 -17.52 11.91
#